data_AF-A0AAX6N501-F1
#
_entry.id   AF-A0AAX6N501-F1
#
_cell.length_a   1.000
_cell.length_b   1.000
_cell.length_c   1.000
_cell.angle_alpha   90.00
_cell.angle_beta   90.00
_cell.angle_gamma   90.00
#
_symmetry.space_group_name_H-M   'P 1'
#
loop_
_entity.id
_entity.type
_entity.pdbx_description
1 polymer ?
#
loop_
_entity_poly.entity_id
_entity_poly.type
_entity_poly.pdbx_seq_one_letter_code
_entity_poly.pdbx_strand_id
1 'polypeptide(L)' 'MFGLFGKKKIVIDFEERYYNLTDLKKAVVKHFQNKGTTCEVIDTHTLLVDHQKYTLSEKTISMGGVPLQRVILKEA' A
#
# COMPACT_ATOMS: atom_id res chain seq x y z
N MET A 1 -2.88 -27.16 16.01
CA MET A 1 -3.29 -26.89 14.61
C MET A 1 -2.27 -25.96 13.98
N PHE A 2 -1.89 -26.25 12.73
CA PHE A 2 -0.72 -25.75 12.02
C PHE A 2 -0.70 -24.22 11.85
N GLY A 3 0.30 -23.56 12.43
CA GLY A 3 0.64 -22.17 12.15
C GLY A 3 1.36 -22.07 10.81
N LEU A 4 0.64 -21.63 9.77
CA LEU A 4 1.16 -21.33 8.43
C LEU A 4 0.61 -19.98 7.94
N PHE A 5 0.41 -19.02 8.84
CA PHE A 5 -0.03 -17.67 8.45
C PHE A 5 1.19 -16.82 8.09
N GLY A 6 1.57 -16.84 6.81
CA GLY A 6 2.49 -15.84 6.27
C GLY A 6 1.93 -14.43 6.50
N LYS A 7 2.82 -13.47 6.78
CA LYS A 7 2.46 -12.05 6.96
C LYS A 7 1.56 -11.57 5.81
N LYS A 8 0.42 -10.95 6.13
CA LYS A 8 -0.51 -10.44 5.12
C LYS A 8 0.18 -9.43 4.20
N LYS A 9 -0.19 -9.45 2.93
CA LYS A 9 0.33 -8.56 1.90
C LYS A 9 -0.80 -7.99 1.08
N ILE A 10 -0.84 -6.67 0.95
CA ILE A 10 -1.79 -5.94 0.09
C ILE A 10 -0.98 -5.32 -1.05
N VAL A 11 -1.49 -5.42 -2.28
CA VAL A 11 -0.87 -4.86 -3.47
C VAL A 11 -1.87 -3.93 -4.14
N ILE A 12 -1.42 -2.72 -4.47
CA ILE A 12 -2.21 -1.69 -5.14
C ILE A 12 -1.42 -1.22 -6.35
N ASP A 13 -2.02 -1.26 -7.53
CA ASP A 13 -1.45 -0.70 -8.74
C ASP A 13 -2.14 0.64 -9.02
N PHE A 14 -1.36 1.71 -9.09
CA PHE A 14 -1.85 3.05 -9.45
C PHE A 14 -1.63 3.30 -10.94
N GLU A 15 -2.68 3.80 -11.60
CA GLU A 15 -2.62 4.30 -12.97
C GLU A 15 -1.86 5.64 -13.04
N GLU A 16 -2.09 6.50 -12.04
CA GLU A 16 -1.34 7.74 -11.84
C GLU A 16 0.03 7.49 -11.20
N ARG A 17 0.99 8.37 -11.46
CA ARG A 17 2.33 8.31 -10.86
C ARG A 17 2.52 9.40 -9.82
N TYR A 18 2.91 8.98 -8.62
CA TYR A 18 3.27 9.84 -7.50
C TYR A 18 4.79 9.86 -7.35
N TYR A 19 5.39 11.05 -7.49
CA TYR A 19 6.86 11.22 -7.49
C TYR A 19 7.45 11.43 -6.09
N ASN A 20 6.60 11.60 -5.08
CA ASN A 20 7.04 11.75 -3.70
C ASN A 20 6.19 10.89 -2.77
N LEU A 21 6.82 10.46 -1.67
CA LEU A 21 6.21 9.58 -0.68
C LEU A 21 4.98 10.18 -0.02
N THR A 22 4.93 11.51 0.16
CA THR A 22 3.80 12.18 0.80
C THR A 22 2.52 12.05 -0.04
N ASP A 23 2.60 12.33 -1.33
CA ASP A 23 1.44 12.23 -2.23
C ASP A 23 1.05 10.78 -2.48
N LEU A 24 2.03 9.87 -2.56
CA LEU A 24 1.76 8.44 -2.59
C LEU A 24 0.98 7.98 -1.36
N LYS A 25 1.38 8.39 -0.15
CA LYS A 25 0.67 8.04 1.09
C LYS A 25 -0.75 8.58 1.10
N LYS A 26 -0.97 9.83 0.66
CA LYS A 26 -2.32 10.40 0.52
C LYS A 26 -3.17 9.57 -0.45
N ALA A 27 -2.61 9.16 -1.58
CA ALA A 27 -3.30 8.32 -2.56
C ALA A 27 -3.67 6.94 -1.98
N VAL A 28 -2.77 6.31 -1.22
CA VAL A 28 -3.04 5.04 -0.54
C VAL A 28 -4.15 5.19 0.51
N VAL A 29 -4.10 6.24 1.34
CA VAL A 29 -5.16 6.52 2.33
C VAL A 29 -6.51 6.71 1.64
N LYS A 30 -6.56 7.52 0.58
CA LYS A 30 -7.76 7.76 -0.21
C LYS A 30 -8.29 6.46 -0.85
N HIS A 31 -7.39 5.60 -1.34
CA HIS A 31 -7.76 4.30 -1.91
C HIS A 31 -8.52 3.42 -0.89
N PHE A 32 -8.07 3.38 0.36
CA PHE A 32 -8.77 2.65 1.43
C PHE A 32 -10.07 3.32 1.86
N GLN A 33 -10.07 4.65 2.01
CA GLN A 33 -11.29 5.40 2.34
C GLN A 33 -12.40 5.19 1.32
N ASN A 34 -12.07 5.19 0.02
CA ASN A 34 -13.01 4.90 -1.06
C ASN A 34 -13.58 3.47 -1.01
N LYS A 35 -12.90 2.55 -0.33
CA LYS A 35 -13.34 1.17 -0.09
C LYS A 35 -14.06 0.99 1.25
N GLY A 36 -14.25 2.06 2.02
CA GLY A 36 -14.83 2.00 3.37
C GLY A 36 -13.88 1.46 4.43
N THR A 37 -12.58 1.39 4.14
CA THR A 37 -11.53 0.89 5.05
C THR A 37 -10.81 2.06 5.72
N THR A 38 -10.55 1.95 7.02
CA THR A 38 -9.80 2.99 7.74
C THR A 38 -8.31 2.86 7.44
N CYS A 39 -7.66 3.99 7.12
CA CYS A 39 -6.22 4.02 6.86
C CYS A 39 -5.60 5.31 7.37
N GLU A 40 -4.56 5.19 8.20
CA GLU A 40 -3.84 6.32 8.78
C GLU A 40 -2.34 6.17 8.58
N VAL A 41 -1.65 7.29 8.40
CA VAL A 41 -0.18 7.33 8.36
C VAL A 41 0.34 7.51 9.77
N ILE A 42 1.08 6.52 10.29
CA ILE A 42 1.61 6.56 11.67
C ILE A 42 3.13 6.75 11.71
N ASP A 43 3.81 6.59 10.58
CA ASP A 43 5.25 6.87 10.42
C ASP A 43 5.58 7.13 8.93
N THR A 44 6.84 7.42 8.62
CA THR A 44 7.39 7.66 7.29
C THR A 44 6.95 6.58 6.30
N HIS A 45 7.12 5.30 6.65
CA HIS A 45 6.78 4.14 5.83
C HIS A 45 5.74 3.21 6.46
N THR A 46 5.06 3.63 7.54
CA THR A 46 4.11 2.75 8.23
C THR A 46 2.70 3.31 8.18
N LEU A 47 1.77 2.46 7.77
CA LEU A 47 0.34 2.73 7.73
C LEU A 47 -0.39 1.85 8.74
N LEU A 48 -1.46 2.36 9.31
CA LEU A 48 -2.42 1.62 10.12
C LEU A 48 -3.68 1.42 9.28
N VAL A 49 -3.95 0.20 8.85
CA VAL A 49 -5.12 -0.17 8.03
C VAL A 49 -6.02 -1.08 8.87
N ASP A 50 -7.24 -0.66 9.19
CA ASP A 50 -8.15 -1.34 10.13
C ASP A 50 -7.44 -1.84 11.40
N HIS A 51 -6.72 -0.92 12.05
CA HIS A 51 -5.92 -1.16 13.26
C HIS A 51 -4.73 -2.14 13.11
N GLN A 52 -4.44 -2.63 11.90
CA GLN A 52 -3.27 -3.45 11.62
C GLN A 52 -2.14 -2.63 10.99
N LYS A 53 -0.91 -2.84 11.47
CA LYS A 53 0.26 -2.11 10.96
C LYS A 53 0.80 -2.75 9.67
N TYR A 54 1.11 -1.90 8.71
CA TYR A 54 1.74 -2.29 7.45
C TYR A 54 2.91 -1.37 7.11
N THR A 55 4.00 -1.96 6.65
CA THR A 55 5.11 -1.23 6.01
C THR A 55 4.79 -1.03 4.54
N LEU A 56 4.84 0.22 4.08
CA LEU A 56 4.68 0.65 2.70
C LEU A 56 6.02 0.57 1.96
N SER A 57 5.98 -0.07 0.80
CA SER A 57 7.06 -0.07 -0.20
C SER A 57 6.46 0.09 -1.60
N GLU A 58 7.26 0.54 -2.55
CA GLU A 58 6.81 0.73 -3.93
C GLU A 58 7.83 0.21 -4.95
N LYS A 59 7.35 -0.10 -6.15
CA LYS A 59 8.19 -0.40 -7.30
C LYS A 59 7.50 -0.04 -8.61
N THR A 60 8.28 0.24 -9.63
CA THR A 60 7.77 0.32 -11.01
C THR A 60 7.63 -1.08 -11.59
N ILE A 61 6.52 -1.35 -12.27
CA ILE A 61 6.29 -2.57 -13.06
C ILE A 61 5.96 -2.18 -14.50
N SER A 62 6.20 -3.08 -15.46
CA SER A 62 5.73 -2.93 -16.83
C SER A 62 4.52 -3.82 -17.05
N MET A 63 3.40 -3.24 -17.47
CA MET A 63 2.18 -3.94 -17.86
C MET A 63 1.91 -3.64 -19.33
N GLY A 64 2.20 -4.59 -20.22
CA GLY A 64 2.01 -4.41 -21.66
C GLY A 64 2.87 -3.30 -22.28
N GLY A 65 4.04 -3.02 -21.70
CA GLY A 65 4.92 -1.92 -22.13
C GLY A 65 4.62 -0.57 -21.46
N VAL A 66 3.53 -0.46 -20.70
CA VAL A 66 3.17 0.74 -19.94
C VAL A 66 3.74 0.64 -18.52
N PRO A 67 4.54 1.62 -18.05
CA PRO A 67 5.06 1.62 -16.69
C PRO A 67 3.98 2.02 -15.67
N LEU A 68 3.73 1.16 -14.68
CA LEU A 68 2.80 1.44 -13.57
C LEU A 68 3.54 1.49 -12.23
N GLN A 69 2.98 2.22 -11.27
CA GLN A 69 3.48 2.29 -9.90
C GLN A 69 2.72 1.28 -9.03
N ARG A 70 3.45 0.29 -8.50
CA ARG A 70 2.91 -0.72 -7.61
C ARG A 70 3.30 -0.41 -6.17
N VAL A 71 2.29 -0.21 -5.32
CA VAL A 71 2.45 -0.15 -3.87
C VAL A 71 2.26 -1.53 -3.27
N ILE A 72 3.10 -1.86 -2.31
CA ILE A 72 3.09 -3.11 -1.56
C ILE A 72 3.05 -2.75 -0.07
N LEU A 73 1.99 -3.19 0.60
CA LEU A 73 1.86 -3.11 2.06
C LEU A 73 2.12 -4.50 2.62
N LYS A 74 3.14 -4.61 3.47
CA LYS A 74 3.48 -5.85 4.16
C LYS A 74 3.17 -5.68 5.64
N GLU A 75 2.39 -6.60 6.21
CA GLU A 75 2.09 -6.60 7.64
C GLU A 75 3.39 -6.55 8.45
N ALA A 76 3.45 -5.62 9.40
CA ALA A 76 4.64 -5.35 10.20
C ALA A 76 4.93 -6.50 11.18
#